data_AF-A0A0V1GP66-F1
#
_entry.id   AF-A0A0V1GP66-F1
#
_cell.length_a   1.000
_cell.length_b   1.000
_cell.length_c   1.000
_cell.angle_alpha   90.00
_cell.angle_beta   90.00
_cell.angle_gamma   90.00
#
_symmetry.space_group_name_H-M   'P 1'
#
loop_
_entity.id
_entity.type
_entity.pdbx_description
1 polymer ?
#
loop_
_entity_poly.entity_id
_entity_poly.type
_entity_poly.pdbx_seq_one_letter_code
_entity_poly.pdbx_strand_id
1 'polypeptide(L)'
;LPPRNEKSKTKGVLLVHNAADEAAWFVHTVPNFLAYLSAYSWPPAETPKGHMFLCVSFSKVHLNSVGKAIRYQEPYIYVNNLPAAILNQHMELSNLVNGVDVRVTPFLGHEKFVTKRAQAEANIQAFGKHSKSFADMYARVLRNRFAASIRIWAPSDARSKSICNRQYQLRKISSPMQLDGVQVSREADSAKWALIDGKNTVCFTTNDYKTPEKQIPGAAVCLENANVYNAFSTAAANVEACNK
;
A
#
# COMPACT_ATOMS: atom_id res chain seq x y z
N LEU A 1 24.47 -3.72 -3.48
CA LEU A 1 23.09 -3.35 -3.09
C LEU A 1 22.91 -1.86 -3.36
N PRO A 2 21.77 -1.41 -3.88
CA PRO A 2 21.50 0.02 -4.05
C PRO A 2 21.52 0.75 -2.68
N PRO A 3 21.71 2.08 -2.67
CA PRO A 3 21.79 2.87 -1.44
C PRO A 3 20.53 2.69 -0.57
N ARG A 4 20.71 2.70 0.76
CA ARG A 4 19.61 2.56 1.71
C ARG A 4 18.72 3.81 1.66
N ASN A 5 17.52 3.69 1.09
CA ASN A 5 16.50 4.73 1.23
C ASN A 5 15.73 4.49 2.54
N GLU A 6 16.19 5.13 3.61
CA GLU A 6 15.56 5.01 4.94
C GLU A 6 14.21 5.72 5.06
N LYS A 7 13.81 6.51 4.05
CA LYS A 7 12.55 7.26 4.09
C LYS A 7 11.35 6.43 3.65
N SER A 8 11.54 5.40 2.81
CA SER A 8 10.43 4.56 2.38
C SER A 8 9.88 3.75 3.55
N LYS A 9 8.55 3.74 3.67
CA LYS A 9 7.83 2.98 4.71
C LYS A 9 7.35 1.61 4.24
N THR A 10 7.52 1.30 2.95
CA THR A 10 7.11 0.02 2.34
C THR A 10 7.86 -1.15 2.95
N LYS A 11 7.14 -2.23 3.24
CA LYS A 11 7.68 -3.51 3.70
C LYS A 11 6.93 -4.64 3.04
N GLY A 12 7.65 -5.69 2.69
CA GLY A 12 7.06 -6.82 1.99
C GLY A 12 8.08 -7.81 1.43
N VAL A 13 7.54 -8.84 0.78
CA VAL A 13 8.30 -9.90 0.12
C VAL A 13 7.65 -10.19 -1.23
N LEU A 14 8.46 -10.29 -2.28
CA LEU A 14 8.03 -10.80 -3.58
C LEU A 14 8.58 -12.22 -3.74
N LEU A 15 7.67 -13.19 -3.81
CA LEU A 15 7.97 -14.61 -4.00
C LEU A 15 7.65 -14.97 -5.44
N VAL A 16 8.58 -15.68 -6.10
CA VAL A 16 8.39 -16.16 -7.47
C VAL A 16 8.74 -17.64 -7.50
N HIS A 17 7.78 -18.48 -7.88
CA HIS A 17 8.01 -19.90 -8.05
C HIS A 17 8.78 -20.12 -9.35
N ASN A 18 9.94 -20.80 -9.32
CA ASN A 18 10.75 -20.95 -10.53
C ASN A 18 10.05 -21.83 -11.59
N ALA A 19 9.56 -23.01 -11.21
CA ALA A 19 8.97 -23.97 -12.16
C ALA A 19 7.53 -23.64 -12.64
N ALA A 20 6.61 -23.29 -11.73
CA ALA A 20 5.22 -22.99 -12.06
C ALA A 20 4.98 -21.51 -12.40
N ASP A 21 3.90 -21.19 -13.12
CA ASP A 21 3.44 -19.81 -13.35
C ASP A 21 2.78 -19.23 -12.09
N GLU A 22 3.58 -19.00 -11.05
CA GLU A 22 3.14 -18.60 -9.72
C GLU A 22 4.06 -17.56 -9.10
N ALA A 23 3.47 -16.50 -8.59
CA ALA A 23 4.11 -15.50 -7.77
C ALA A 23 3.18 -15.05 -6.65
N ALA A 24 3.76 -14.51 -5.58
CA ALA A 24 3.03 -13.89 -4.50
C ALA A 24 3.72 -12.60 -4.06
N TRP A 25 2.92 -11.57 -3.78
CA TRP A 25 3.39 -10.32 -3.23
C TRP A 25 2.77 -10.13 -1.85
N PHE A 26 3.64 -10.16 -0.84
CA PHE A 26 3.29 -9.97 0.54
C PHE A 26 3.63 -8.54 0.96
N VAL A 27 2.65 -7.82 1.50
CA VAL A 27 2.78 -6.43 1.96
C VAL A 27 2.35 -6.35 3.42
N HIS A 28 3.12 -5.64 4.24
CA HIS A 28 2.79 -5.51 5.66
C HIS A 28 3.31 -4.23 6.30
N THR A 29 2.89 -4.00 7.55
CA THR A 29 3.33 -2.84 8.35
C THR A 29 4.38 -3.17 9.41
N VAL A 30 4.56 -4.46 9.73
CA VAL A 30 5.40 -4.93 10.84
C VAL A 30 6.89 -4.61 10.62
N PRO A 31 7.58 -3.99 11.59
CA PRO A 31 8.99 -3.67 11.47
C PRO A 31 9.88 -4.91 11.54
N ASN A 32 11.04 -4.86 10.86
CA ASN A 32 12.08 -5.91 10.85
C ASN A 32 11.62 -7.31 10.41
N PHE A 33 10.43 -7.42 9.79
CA PHE A 33 9.89 -8.66 9.24
C PHE A 33 10.12 -8.71 7.71
N LEU A 34 10.56 -9.81 7.12
CA LEU A 34 11.22 -10.97 7.74
C LEU A 34 12.63 -10.59 8.20
N ALA A 35 13.13 -11.21 9.27
CA ALA A 35 14.52 -11.04 9.67
C ALA A 35 15.44 -11.72 8.63
N TYR A 36 16.58 -11.09 8.33
CA TYR A 36 17.61 -11.67 7.46
C TYR A 36 18.75 -12.23 8.29
N LEU A 37 19.15 -13.48 8.02
CA LEU A 37 20.22 -14.21 8.70
C LEU A 37 19.99 -14.49 10.20
N SER A 38 18.78 -14.22 10.71
CA SER A 38 18.39 -14.51 12.09
C SER A 38 16.92 -14.87 12.19
N ALA A 39 16.53 -15.48 13.31
CA ALA A 39 15.13 -15.71 13.62
C ALA A 39 14.43 -14.37 13.88
N TYR A 40 13.25 -14.19 13.29
CA TYR A 40 12.41 -13.03 13.60
C TYR A 40 11.86 -13.13 15.03
N SER A 41 11.91 -12.03 15.76
CA SER A 41 11.28 -11.87 17.07
C SER A 41 10.30 -10.70 17.01
N TRP A 42 9.06 -10.93 17.46
CA TRP A 42 8.02 -9.92 17.52
C TRP A 42 8.43 -8.81 18.51
N PRO A 43 8.51 -7.54 18.08
CA PRO A 43 8.85 -6.46 19.01
C PRO A 43 7.67 -6.20 19.98
N PRO A 44 7.86 -6.30 21.31
CA PRO A 44 6.76 -6.12 22.27
C PRO A 44 6.04 -4.76 22.16
N ALA A 45 6.75 -3.72 21.72
CA ALA A 45 6.19 -2.38 21.50
C ALA A 45 5.18 -2.30 20.33
N GLU A 46 5.13 -3.31 19.46
CA GLU A 46 4.18 -3.39 18.35
C GLU A 46 2.89 -4.11 18.74
N THR A 47 2.87 -4.90 19.84
CA THR A 47 1.68 -5.58 20.35
C THR A 47 0.46 -4.67 20.55
N PRO A 48 0.56 -3.46 21.13
CA PRO A 48 -0.60 -2.60 21.32
C PRO A 48 -1.05 -1.88 20.03
N LYS A 49 -0.36 -2.05 18.90
CA LYS A 49 -0.63 -1.33 17.65
C LYS A 49 -1.37 -2.24 16.67
N GLY A 50 -2.29 -1.65 15.92
CA GLY A 50 -2.87 -2.32 14.77
C GLY A 50 -1.82 -2.54 13.68
N HIS A 51 -1.83 -3.72 13.07
CA HIS A 51 -0.97 -4.07 11.94
C HIS A 51 -1.79 -4.75 10.86
N MET A 52 -1.33 -4.62 9.63
CA MET A 52 -2.02 -5.17 8.47
C MET A 52 -1.05 -5.97 7.62
N PHE A 53 -1.58 -7.05 7.05
CA PHE A 53 -0.90 -7.95 6.12
C PHE A 53 -1.80 -8.18 4.92
N LEU A 54 -1.21 -8.18 3.73
CA LEU A 54 -1.87 -8.54 2.48
C LEU A 54 -0.98 -9.48 1.71
N CYS A 55 -1.52 -10.62 1.31
CA CYS A 55 -0.85 -11.54 0.39
C CYS A 55 -1.65 -11.60 -0.91
N VAL A 56 -1.02 -11.23 -2.01
CA VAL A 56 -1.61 -11.26 -3.34
C VAL A 56 -0.91 -12.34 -4.15
N SER A 57 -1.61 -13.43 -4.48
CA SER A 57 -1.12 -14.42 -5.43
C SER A 57 -1.48 -14.02 -6.86
N PHE A 58 -0.57 -14.16 -7.83
CA PHE A 58 -0.75 -13.79 -9.23
C PHE A 58 0.16 -14.59 -10.17
N SER A 59 -0.15 -14.59 -11.47
CA SER A 59 0.68 -15.22 -12.52
C SER A 59 1.90 -14.36 -12.88
N LYS A 60 3.00 -14.98 -13.31
CA LYS A 60 4.28 -14.30 -13.61
C LYS A 60 4.17 -13.22 -14.67
N VAL A 61 3.17 -13.29 -15.55
CA VAL A 61 2.84 -12.24 -16.51
C VAL A 61 2.70 -10.85 -15.86
N HIS A 62 2.29 -10.78 -14.58
CA HIS A 62 2.15 -9.52 -13.85
C HIS A 62 3.42 -9.09 -13.08
N LEU A 63 4.54 -9.81 -13.17
CA LEU A 63 5.77 -9.46 -12.45
C LEU A 63 6.33 -8.09 -12.82
N ASN A 64 6.23 -7.67 -14.09
CA ASN A 64 6.66 -6.33 -14.48
C ASN A 64 5.76 -5.24 -13.89
N SER A 65 4.44 -5.47 -13.82
CA SER A 65 3.51 -4.55 -13.18
C SER A 65 3.79 -4.43 -11.67
N VAL A 66 3.98 -5.56 -10.97
CA VAL A 66 4.32 -5.53 -9.55
C VAL A 66 5.70 -4.89 -9.32
N GLY A 67 6.71 -5.27 -10.10
CA GLY A 67 8.06 -4.71 -10.04
C GLY A 67 8.08 -3.19 -10.24
N LYS A 68 7.35 -2.70 -11.24
CA LYS A 68 7.20 -1.27 -11.51
C LYS A 68 6.46 -0.55 -10.37
N ALA A 69 5.36 -1.10 -9.87
CA ALA A 69 4.64 -0.51 -8.74
C ALA A 69 5.52 -0.41 -7.49
N ILE A 70 6.32 -1.44 -7.19
CA ILE A 70 7.25 -1.46 -6.06
C ILE A 70 8.41 -0.47 -6.27
N ARG A 71 8.97 -0.39 -7.48
CA ARG A 71 10.09 0.52 -7.79
C ARG A 71 9.76 1.98 -7.49
N TYR A 72 8.54 2.41 -7.77
CA TYR A 72 8.07 3.76 -7.44
C TYR A 72 7.86 4.02 -5.94
N GLN A 73 7.93 2.99 -5.09
CA GLN A 73 7.84 3.12 -3.63
C GLN A 73 9.22 3.33 -2.99
N GLU A 74 10.30 3.32 -3.78
CA GLU A 74 11.70 3.43 -3.32
C GLU A 74 12.05 2.50 -2.14
N PRO A 75 11.71 1.21 -2.17
CA PRO A 75 11.98 0.32 -1.04
C PRO A 75 13.48 0.06 -0.89
N TYR A 76 13.90 -0.25 0.33
CA TYR A 76 15.21 -0.81 0.58
C TYR A 76 15.19 -2.33 0.39
N ILE A 77 15.80 -2.82 -0.70
CA ILE A 77 15.97 -4.25 -0.96
C ILE A 77 17.22 -4.73 -0.22
N TYR A 78 17.02 -5.46 0.89
CA TYR A 78 18.10 -6.01 1.68
C TYR A 78 18.49 -7.44 1.28
N VAL A 79 17.59 -8.17 0.60
CA VAL A 79 17.81 -9.53 0.10
C VAL A 79 17.17 -9.68 -1.27
N ASN A 80 17.88 -10.33 -2.18
CA ASN A 80 17.33 -10.79 -3.46
C ASN A 80 17.96 -12.14 -3.82
N ASN A 81 17.12 -13.09 -4.21
CA ASN A 81 17.55 -14.40 -4.72
C ASN A 81 16.80 -14.77 -6.02
N LEU A 82 16.35 -13.78 -6.78
CA LEU A 82 15.70 -14.03 -8.06
C LEU A 82 16.72 -14.49 -9.10
N PRO A 83 16.47 -15.60 -9.82
CA PRO A 83 17.40 -16.12 -10.81
C PRO A 83 17.47 -15.22 -12.05
N ALA A 84 18.64 -15.18 -12.70
CA ALA A 84 18.86 -14.39 -13.92
C ALA A 84 17.84 -14.71 -15.03
N ALA A 85 17.40 -15.98 -15.14
CA ALA A 85 16.38 -16.38 -16.10
C ALA A 85 15.05 -15.62 -15.95
N ILE A 86 14.62 -15.35 -14.70
CA ILE A 86 13.41 -14.56 -14.41
C ILE A 86 13.70 -13.07 -14.67
N LEU A 87 14.83 -12.55 -14.20
CA LEU A 87 15.17 -11.13 -14.36
C LEU A 87 15.31 -10.71 -15.83
N ASN A 88 15.88 -11.57 -16.67
CA ASN A 88 16.05 -11.32 -18.10
C ASN A 88 14.72 -11.27 -18.87
N GLN A 89 13.66 -11.89 -18.34
CA GLN A 89 12.32 -11.87 -18.93
C GLN A 89 11.46 -10.70 -18.41
N HIS A 90 11.83 -10.13 -17.27
CA HIS A 90 11.04 -9.11 -16.58
C HIS A 90 11.88 -7.84 -16.31
N MET A 91 11.96 -6.98 -17.32
CA MET A 91 12.79 -5.76 -17.27
C MET A 91 12.45 -4.81 -16.11
N GLU A 92 11.18 -4.62 -15.75
CA GLU A 92 10.84 -3.75 -14.61
C GLU A 92 11.21 -4.37 -13.27
N LEU A 93 11.13 -5.69 -13.16
CA LEU A 93 11.63 -6.42 -12.00
C LEU A 93 13.15 -6.36 -11.90
N SER A 94 13.86 -6.51 -13.02
CA SER A 94 15.30 -6.32 -13.11
C SER A 94 15.70 -4.89 -12.70
N ASN A 95 14.98 -3.88 -13.19
CA ASN A 95 15.21 -2.48 -12.83
C ASN A 95 15.01 -2.23 -11.33
N LEU A 96 13.99 -2.85 -10.73
CA LEU A 96 13.75 -2.78 -9.29
C LEU A 96 14.94 -3.36 -8.50
N VAL A 97 15.36 -4.60 -8.82
CA VAL A 97 16.44 -5.30 -8.11
C VAL A 97 17.78 -4.59 -8.25
N ASN A 98 18.05 -4.04 -9.44
CA ASN A 98 19.28 -3.30 -9.73
C ASN A 98 19.24 -1.84 -9.27
N GLY A 99 18.14 -1.37 -8.66
CA GLY A 99 18.02 -0.01 -8.14
C GLY A 99 18.07 1.07 -9.21
N VAL A 100 17.53 0.79 -10.41
CA VAL A 100 17.52 1.76 -11.52
C VAL A 100 16.56 2.90 -11.17
N ASP A 101 17.05 4.14 -11.19
CA ASP A 101 16.27 5.33 -10.85
C ASP A 101 14.98 5.47 -11.67
N VAL A 102 13.91 5.89 -11.02
CA VAL A 102 12.70 6.36 -11.72
C VAL A 102 12.94 7.78 -12.26
N ARG A 103 12.85 7.93 -13.58
CA ARG A 103 13.09 9.21 -14.28
C ARG A 103 11.86 9.75 -15.02
N VAL A 104 10.70 9.13 -14.83
CA VAL A 104 9.46 9.45 -15.56
C VAL A 104 8.54 10.30 -14.68
N THR A 105 8.17 11.48 -15.18
CA THR A 105 7.14 12.32 -14.56
C THR A 105 5.75 11.71 -14.82
N PRO A 106 4.80 11.80 -13.87
CA PRO A 106 4.82 12.61 -12.65
C PRO A 106 5.43 11.91 -11.42
N PHE A 107 6.31 10.91 -11.61
CA PHE A 107 6.89 10.09 -10.54
C PHE A 107 5.84 9.33 -9.71
N LEU A 108 4.76 8.92 -10.37
CA LEU A 108 3.69 8.08 -9.84
C LEU A 108 3.56 6.83 -10.70
N GLY A 109 3.59 5.66 -10.06
CA GLY A 109 3.30 4.37 -10.68
C GLY A 109 1.84 4.00 -10.40
N HIS A 110 1.17 3.46 -11.42
CA HIS A 110 -0.17 2.89 -11.29
C HIS A 110 -0.24 1.67 -12.21
N GLU A 111 -0.43 0.52 -11.59
CA GLU A 111 -0.44 -0.77 -12.26
C GLU A 111 -1.74 -1.50 -11.90
N LYS A 112 -2.31 -2.22 -12.85
CA LYS A 112 -3.54 -2.99 -12.68
C LYS A 112 -3.28 -4.43 -13.08
N PHE A 113 -3.75 -5.36 -12.28
CA PHE A 113 -3.65 -6.79 -12.54
C PHE A 113 -4.70 -7.55 -11.72
N VAL A 114 -4.78 -8.86 -11.91
CA VAL A 114 -5.72 -9.72 -11.19
C VAL A 114 -4.99 -10.74 -10.34
N THR A 115 -5.65 -11.22 -9.29
CA THR A 115 -5.16 -12.37 -8.53
C THR A 115 -5.20 -13.64 -9.36
N LYS A 116 -4.32 -14.60 -9.06
CA LYS A 116 -4.42 -15.96 -9.60
C LYS A 116 -5.69 -16.63 -9.05
N ARG A 117 -6.45 -17.32 -9.91
CA ARG A 117 -7.73 -17.95 -9.53
C ARG A 117 -7.52 -19.07 -8.53
N ALA A 118 -8.13 -18.92 -7.35
CA ALA A 118 -8.52 -20.05 -6.51
C ALA A 118 -10.03 -20.37 -6.70
N GLN A 119 -10.87 -19.33 -6.73
CA GLN A 119 -12.34 -19.42 -6.91
C GLN A 119 -12.87 -18.29 -7.80
N ALA A 120 -12.42 -17.04 -7.56
CA ALA A 120 -12.68 -15.87 -8.39
C ALA A 120 -11.44 -14.97 -8.45
N GLU A 121 -11.26 -14.26 -9.56
CA GLU A 121 -10.23 -13.22 -9.68
C GLU A 121 -10.67 -11.98 -8.92
N ALA A 122 -9.74 -11.34 -8.22
CA ALA A 122 -9.94 -10.02 -7.63
C ALA A 122 -9.07 -9.01 -8.38
N ASN A 123 -9.66 -7.85 -8.71
CA ASN A 123 -8.89 -6.76 -9.32
C ASN A 123 -7.97 -6.13 -8.28
N ILE A 124 -6.71 -5.97 -8.65
CA ILE A 124 -5.69 -5.28 -7.87
C ILE A 124 -5.28 -4.02 -8.62
N GLN A 125 -5.22 -2.91 -7.89
CA GLN A 125 -4.57 -1.69 -8.36
C GLN A 125 -3.44 -1.34 -7.41
N ALA A 126 -2.21 -1.36 -7.92
CA ALA A 126 -1.02 -1.05 -7.17
C ALA A 126 -0.51 0.34 -7.56
N PHE A 127 -0.35 1.20 -6.56
CA PHE A 127 0.16 2.55 -6.70
C PHE A 127 1.52 2.66 -6.03
N GLY A 128 2.46 3.28 -6.72
CA GLY A 128 3.74 3.69 -6.17
C GLY A 128 3.88 5.21 -6.25
N LYS A 129 4.35 5.82 -5.16
CA LYS A 129 4.56 7.26 -5.05
C LYS A 129 6.01 7.50 -4.69
N HIS A 130 6.76 8.09 -5.62
CA HIS A 130 8.16 8.42 -5.40
C HIS A 130 8.25 9.73 -4.60
N SER A 131 9.34 9.94 -3.86
CA SER A 131 9.65 11.17 -3.11
C SER A 131 9.53 12.45 -3.97
N LYS A 132 10.09 12.40 -5.18
CA LYS A 132 10.03 13.44 -6.24
C LYS A 132 8.62 13.77 -6.76
N SER A 133 7.58 13.01 -6.43
CA SER A 133 6.21 13.33 -6.88
C SER A 133 5.58 14.49 -6.10
N PHE A 134 6.01 14.71 -4.85
CA PHE A 134 5.40 15.65 -3.90
C PHE A 134 3.87 15.49 -3.76
N ALA A 135 3.33 14.33 -4.15
CA ALA A 135 1.90 14.08 -4.19
C ALA A 135 1.38 13.64 -2.81
N ASP A 136 0.15 14.03 -2.52
CA ASP A 136 -0.60 13.45 -1.41
C ASP A 136 -1.22 12.11 -1.85
N MET A 137 -0.92 11.02 -1.13
CA MET A 137 -1.38 9.68 -1.48
C MET A 137 -2.90 9.59 -1.56
N TYR A 138 -3.62 10.26 -0.66
CA TYR A 138 -5.07 10.14 -0.58
C TYR A 138 -5.77 11.13 -1.51
N ALA A 139 -5.49 12.41 -1.35
CA ALA A 139 -6.19 13.51 -2.01
C ALA A 139 -5.79 13.68 -3.49
N ARG A 140 -4.55 13.35 -3.86
CA ARG A 140 -4.03 13.55 -5.23
C ARG A 140 -3.81 12.26 -6.00
N VAL A 141 -3.48 11.16 -5.34
CA VAL A 141 -3.32 9.86 -6.01
C VAL A 141 -4.65 9.09 -6.00
N LEU A 142 -5.07 8.55 -4.85
CA LEU A 142 -6.21 7.64 -4.77
C LEU A 142 -7.53 8.27 -5.21
N ARG A 143 -7.96 9.37 -4.57
CA ARG A 143 -9.24 10.02 -4.88
C ARG A 143 -9.37 10.40 -6.35
N ASN A 144 -8.30 10.94 -6.94
CA ASN A 144 -8.32 11.37 -8.34
C ASN A 144 -8.30 10.18 -9.29
N ARG A 145 -7.52 9.12 -8.99
CA ARG A 145 -7.44 7.95 -9.87
C ARG A 145 -8.70 7.11 -9.86
N PHE A 146 -9.35 6.98 -8.72
CA PHE A 146 -10.63 6.28 -8.64
C PHE A 146 -11.82 7.15 -9.06
N ALA A 147 -11.64 8.47 -9.14
CA ALA A 147 -12.72 9.43 -9.37
C ALA A 147 -13.93 9.10 -8.47
N ALA A 148 -13.66 8.99 -7.17
CA ALA A 148 -14.62 8.54 -6.17
C ALA A 148 -14.32 9.19 -4.82
N SER A 149 -15.37 9.31 -3.99
CA SER A 149 -15.20 9.69 -2.59
C SER A 149 -14.42 8.62 -1.84
N ILE A 150 -13.58 9.04 -0.89
CA ILE A 150 -12.78 8.13 -0.08
C ILE A 150 -12.93 8.41 1.41
N ARG A 151 -12.91 7.33 2.20
CA ARG A 151 -12.76 7.37 3.67
C ARG A 151 -11.39 6.84 4.05
N ILE A 152 -10.68 7.53 4.94
CA ILE A 152 -9.28 7.20 5.25
C ILE A 152 -9.06 6.93 6.74
N TRP A 153 -8.27 5.91 7.03
CA TRP A 153 -7.73 5.55 8.34
C TRP A 153 -6.21 5.67 8.27
N ALA A 154 -5.68 6.82 8.67
CA ALA A 154 -4.25 7.08 8.74
C ALA A 154 -3.97 8.23 9.71
N PRO A 155 -2.88 8.20 10.49
CA PRO A 155 -2.49 9.33 11.32
C PRO A 155 -2.49 10.63 10.52
N SER A 156 -3.06 11.71 11.07
CA SER A 156 -3.19 12.99 10.37
C SER A 156 -2.64 14.15 11.18
N ASP A 157 -2.24 15.23 10.50
CA ASP A 157 -1.87 16.49 11.15
C ASP A 157 -3.05 17.49 11.09
N ALA A 158 -2.99 18.54 11.90
CA ALA A 158 -4.04 19.57 11.93
C ALA A 158 -4.25 20.30 10.60
N ARG A 159 -3.25 20.27 9.70
CA ARG A 159 -3.31 20.91 8.37
C ARG A 159 -4.04 20.03 7.34
N SER A 160 -4.07 18.72 7.55
CA SER A 160 -4.63 17.73 6.63
C SER A 160 -6.11 17.49 6.95
N LYS A 161 -6.93 18.45 6.51
CA LYS A 161 -8.39 18.47 6.73
C LYS A 161 -9.13 17.56 5.74
N SER A 162 -10.29 17.06 6.15
CA SER A 162 -11.26 16.45 5.24
C SER A 162 -11.63 17.40 4.09
N ILE A 163 -11.88 16.87 2.90
CA ILE A 163 -12.32 17.61 1.72
C ILE A 163 -13.77 17.25 1.44
N CYS A 164 -14.70 18.18 1.70
CA CYS A 164 -16.13 17.89 1.65
C CYS A 164 -16.88 18.58 0.50
N ASN A 165 -16.40 19.75 0.07
CA ASN A 165 -17.10 20.61 -0.89
C ASN A 165 -16.57 20.42 -2.32
N ARG A 166 -16.27 19.18 -2.72
CA ARG A 166 -15.85 18.83 -4.09
C ARG A 166 -16.68 17.65 -4.59
N GLN A 167 -16.68 17.44 -5.91
CA GLN A 167 -17.36 16.32 -6.55
C GLN A 167 -17.05 14.98 -5.85
N TYR A 168 -15.80 14.76 -5.46
CA TYR A 168 -15.37 13.61 -4.68
C TYR A 168 -14.82 14.05 -3.33
N GLN A 169 -15.35 13.45 -2.27
CA GLN A 169 -14.98 13.75 -0.90
C GLN A 169 -13.74 12.97 -0.47
N LEU A 170 -13.00 13.52 0.50
CA LEU A 170 -12.02 12.79 1.30
C LEU A 170 -12.41 13.03 2.76
N ARG A 171 -12.84 11.98 3.47
CA ARG A 171 -13.25 12.09 4.88
C ARG A 171 -12.36 11.22 5.75
N LYS A 172 -11.88 11.78 6.86
CA LYS A 172 -11.20 11.00 7.89
C LYS A 172 -12.23 10.17 8.66
N ILE A 173 -11.95 8.89 8.85
CA ILE A 173 -12.77 8.02 9.70
C ILE A 173 -12.62 8.48 11.16
N SER A 174 -13.71 8.52 11.91
CA SER A 174 -13.70 8.94 13.32
C SER A 174 -12.78 8.05 14.14
N SER A 175 -11.97 8.66 15.00
CA SER A 175 -11.04 7.98 15.92
C SER A 175 -11.45 8.32 17.36
N PRO A 176 -11.55 7.32 18.27
CA PRO A 176 -11.36 5.89 18.02
C PRO A 176 -12.53 5.23 17.28
N MET A 177 -12.29 4.06 16.69
CA MET A 177 -13.31 3.17 16.11
C MET A 177 -13.37 1.82 16.84
N GLN A 178 -14.46 1.07 16.66
CA GLN A 178 -14.57 -0.32 17.11
C GLN A 178 -14.25 -1.27 15.96
N LEU A 179 -13.30 -2.18 16.17
CA LEU A 179 -12.97 -3.26 15.25
C LEU A 179 -13.05 -4.57 16.01
N ASP A 180 -14.02 -5.41 15.66
CA ASP A 180 -14.27 -6.71 16.33
C ASP A 180 -14.34 -6.61 17.87
N GLY A 181 -15.06 -5.61 18.37
CA GLY A 181 -15.21 -5.35 19.81
C GLY A 181 -14.03 -4.63 20.48
N VAL A 182 -12.89 -4.48 19.79
CA VAL A 182 -11.71 -3.77 20.30
C VAL A 182 -11.72 -2.31 19.87
N GLN A 183 -11.44 -1.41 20.80
CA GLN A 183 -11.27 0.01 20.51
C GLN A 183 -9.89 0.27 19.89
N VAL A 184 -9.87 0.87 18.71
CA VAL A 184 -8.63 1.21 17.99
C VAL A 184 -8.57 2.71 17.78
N SER A 185 -7.45 3.33 18.14
CA SER A 185 -7.17 4.74 17.86
C SER A 185 -6.27 4.85 16.63
N ARG A 186 -6.67 5.70 15.68
CA ARG A 186 -5.96 5.93 14.43
C ARG A 186 -4.53 6.42 14.63
N GLU A 187 -4.28 7.18 15.69
CA GLU A 187 -2.97 7.72 16.03
C GLU A 187 -2.02 6.66 16.64
N ALA A 188 -2.57 5.57 17.17
CA ALA A 188 -1.83 4.43 17.74
C ALA A 188 -1.78 3.21 16.79
N ASP A 189 -2.40 3.30 15.63
CA ASP A 189 -2.48 2.23 14.64
C ASP A 189 -1.34 2.34 13.61
N SER A 190 -0.61 1.24 13.40
CA SER A 190 0.42 1.19 12.36
C SER A 190 -0.17 0.87 10.99
N ALA A 191 -1.35 0.26 10.92
CA ALA A 191 -2.10 0.04 9.70
C ALA A 191 -2.65 1.35 9.16
N LYS A 192 -2.55 1.52 7.84
CA LYS A 192 -3.11 2.67 7.13
C LYS A 192 -3.88 2.16 5.93
N TRP A 193 -5.10 2.65 5.76
CA TRP A 193 -5.96 2.16 4.70
C TRP A 193 -7.00 3.19 4.30
N ALA A 194 -7.62 2.96 3.13
CA ALA A 194 -8.68 3.79 2.60
C ALA A 194 -9.77 2.93 1.95
N LEU A 195 -11.02 3.37 2.11
CA LEU A 195 -12.17 2.84 1.38
C LEU A 195 -12.48 3.74 0.20
N ILE A 196 -12.73 3.12 -0.96
CA ILE A 196 -13.16 3.81 -2.17
C ILE A 196 -14.67 3.61 -2.32
N ASP A 197 -15.44 4.65 -2.05
CA ASP A 197 -16.90 4.55 -2.01
C ASP A 197 -17.48 4.28 -3.41
N GLY A 198 -18.44 3.34 -3.48
CA GLY A 198 -19.07 2.91 -4.73
C GLY A 198 -18.20 2.06 -5.65
N LYS A 199 -17.04 1.57 -5.17
CA LYS A 199 -16.10 0.75 -5.96
C LYS A 199 -15.76 -0.61 -5.34
N ASN A 200 -16.38 -0.98 -4.21
CA ASN A 200 -16.07 -2.21 -3.46
C ASN A 200 -14.56 -2.41 -3.21
N THR A 201 -13.81 -1.32 -3.04
CA THR A 201 -12.34 -1.34 -3.05
C THR A 201 -11.78 -0.86 -1.72
N VAL A 202 -10.87 -1.63 -1.14
CA VAL A 202 -10.07 -1.27 0.04
C VAL A 202 -8.61 -1.12 -0.38
N CYS A 203 -7.99 0.00 -0.04
CA CYS A 203 -6.60 0.31 -0.35
C CYS A 203 -5.74 0.26 0.91
N PHE A 204 -4.67 -0.53 0.88
CA PHE A 204 -3.70 -0.64 1.95
C PHE A 204 -2.56 0.30 1.65
N THR A 205 -2.26 1.24 2.55
CA THR A 205 -1.34 2.34 2.28
C THR A 205 -0.16 2.36 3.25
N THR A 206 0.91 3.06 2.89
CA THR A 206 2.09 3.22 3.76
C THR A 206 2.27 4.65 4.28
N ASN A 207 1.60 5.63 3.67
CA ASN A 207 1.72 7.04 4.07
C ASN A 207 0.70 7.45 5.14
N ASP A 208 1.14 8.30 6.05
CA ASP A 208 0.24 9.06 6.92
C ASP A 208 -0.51 10.10 6.07
N TYR A 209 -1.61 10.66 6.59
CA TYR A 209 -2.27 11.81 5.98
C TYR A 209 -1.73 13.12 6.58
N LYS A 210 -0.46 13.42 6.28
CA LYS A 210 0.26 14.57 6.82
C LYS A 210 0.98 15.34 5.71
N THR A 211 1.18 16.64 5.89
CA THR A 211 1.83 17.48 4.87
C THR A 211 3.26 17.00 4.51
N PRO A 212 4.13 16.62 5.47
CA PRO A 212 5.47 16.12 5.16
C PRO A 212 5.49 14.81 4.35
N GLU A 213 4.43 14.00 4.42
CA GLU A 213 4.36 12.72 3.70
C GLU A 213 4.36 12.89 2.19
N LYS A 214 4.09 14.09 1.67
CA LYS A 214 4.22 14.40 0.25
C LYS A 214 5.62 14.08 -0.30
N GLN A 215 6.65 14.30 0.51
CA GLN A 215 8.05 14.04 0.17
C GLN A 215 8.52 12.63 0.54
N ILE A 216 7.70 11.87 1.27
CA ILE A 216 7.99 10.50 1.68
C ILE A 216 7.49 9.54 0.60
N PRO A 217 8.30 8.55 0.16
CA PRO A 217 7.83 7.53 -0.75
C PRO A 217 6.64 6.77 -0.18
N GLY A 218 5.81 6.20 -1.04
CA GLY A 218 4.50 5.72 -0.67
C GLY A 218 3.98 4.60 -1.53
N ALA A 219 3.14 3.77 -0.94
CA ALA A 219 2.44 2.70 -1.62
C ALA A 219 0.94 2.76 -1.34
N ALA A 220 0.15 2.29 -2.30
CA ALA A 220 -1.20 1.82 -2.04
C ALA A 220 -1.46 0.53 -2.83
N VAL A 221 -1.91 -0.53 -2.18
CA VAL A 221 -2.37 -1.76 -2.85
C VAL A 221 -3.87 -1.88 -2.61
N CYS A 222 -4.64 -1.71 -3.68
CA CYS A 222 -6.09 -1.66 -3.64
C CYS A 222 -6.69 -2.96 -4.15
N LEU A 223 -7.51 -3.60 -3.33
CA LEU A 223 -8.23 -4.83 -3.61
C LEU A 223 -9.70 -4.52 -3.83
N GLU A 224 -10.22 -4.89 -5.00
CA GLU A 224 -11.66 -4.88 -5.27
C GLU A 224 -12.29 -6.18 -4.78
N ASN A 225 -12.99 -6.13 -3.65
CA ASN A 225 -13.71 -7.25 -3.07
C ASN A 225 -14.83 -6.73 -2.17
N ALA A 226 -16.08 -7.07 -2.50
CA ALA A 226 -17.25 -6.59 -1.77
C ALA A 226 -17.28 -7.03 -0.31
N ASN A 227 -16.88 -8.27 0.00
CA ASN A 227 -16.90 -8.79 1.37
C ASN A 227 -15.88 -8.06 2.26
N VAL A 228 -14.65 -7.89 1.75
CA VAL A 228 -13.61 -7.14 2.47
C VAL A 228 -14.02 -5.67 2.61
N TYR A 229 -14.54 -5.05 1.55
CA TYR A 229 -15.04 -3.68 1.60
C TYR A 229 -16.13 -3.50 2.67
N ASN A 230 -17.10 -4.40 2.71
CA ASN A 230 -18.20 -4.35 3.67
C ASN A 230 -17.69 -4.50 5.11
N ALA A 231 -16.76 -5.43 5.36
CA ALA A 231 -16.16 -5.61 6.69
C ALA A 231 -15.47 -4.33 7.19
N PHE A 232 -14.64 -3.71 6.36
CA PHE A 232 -13.98 -2.44 6.71
C PHE A 232 -14.97 -1.27 6.80
N SER A 233 -16.00 -1.24 5.95
CA SER A 233 -17.00 -0.18 5.96
C SER A 233 -17.86 -0.20 7.22
N THR A 234 -18.15 -1.38 7.77
CA THR A 234 -18.85 -1.52 9.06
C THR A 234 -18.03 -0.92 10.21
N ALA A 235 -16.71 -1.18 10.26
CA ALA A 235 -15.83 -0.57 11.26
C ALA A 235 -15.71 0.95 11.07
N ALA A 236 -15.67 1.41 9.82
CA ALA A 236 -15.56 2.82 9.43
C ALA A 236 -16.91 3.52 9.17
N ALA A 237 -17.94 3.19 9.95
CA ALA A 237 -19.27 3.77 9.79
C ALA A 237 -19.28 5.29 10.06
N ASN A 238 -18.50 5.74 11.03
CA ASN A 238 -18.44 7.13 11.45
C ASN A 238 -17.24 7.86 10.84
N VAL A 239 -17.47 9.10 10.42
CA VAL A 239 -16.41 9.99 9.90
C VAL A 239 -16.39 11.30 10.68
N GLU A 240 -15.22 11.94 10.70
CA GLU A 240 -15.08 13.27 11.26
C GLU A 240 -15.96 14.28 10.50
N ALA A 241 -16.54 15.21 11.25
CA ALA A 241 -17.33 16.28 10.68
C ALA A 241 -16.50 17.13 9.69
N CYS A 242 -17.18 17.61 8.66
CA CYS A 242 -16.63 18.64 7.79
C CYS A 242 -16.65 19.97 8.54
N ASN A 243 -15.55 20.32 9.19
CA ASN A 243 -15.41 21.65 9.78
C ASN A 243 -15.49 22.69 8.66
N LYS A 244 -16.50 23.58 8.73
CA LYS A 244 -16.65 24.73 7.83
C LYS A 244 -15.48 25.69 7.98
#